data_AF-A0ABD4YMF0-F1
#
_entry.id   AF-A0ABD4YMF0-F1
#
_cell.length_a   1.000
_cell.length_b   1.000
_cell.length_c   1.000
_cell.angle_alpha   90.00
_cell.angle_beta   90.00
_cell.angle_gamma   90.00
#
_symmetry.space_group_name_H-M   'P 1'
#
loop_
_entity.id
_entity.type
_entity.pdbx_description
1 polymer ?
#
loop_
_entity_poly.entity_id
_entity_poly.type
_entity_poly.pdbx_seq_one_letter_code
_entity_poly.pdbx_strand_id
1 'polypeptide(L)'
;MFWDDEPLPEVPADILAQAAKGADSGDIGDRERSALQRVIAINQRLYRRAWELERKVEELESHGQSMRQQIVGLVQLTRRLGYEPSTKQPR
;
A
#
# COMPACT_ATOMS: atom_id res chain seq x y z
N MET A 1 8.38 18.97 -1.42
CA MET A 1 7.35 17.96 -1.73
C MET A 1 8.09 16.79 -2.35
N PHE A 2 8.30 15.68 -1.65
CA PHE A 2 9.25 14.60 -2.01
C PHE A 2 8.78 13.70 -3.17
N TRP A 3 7.88 14.17 -4.03
CA TRP A 3 7.04 13.28 -4.86
C TRP A 3 7.03 13.61 -6.35
N ASP A 4 7.62 14.74 -6.75
CA ASP A 4 7.69 15.19 -8.15
C ASP A 4 8.82 14.51 -8.95
N ASP A 5 9.75 13.81 -8.29
CA ASP A 5 10.94 13.22 -8.92
C ASP A 5 10.78 11.76 -9.35
N GLU A 6 9.66 11.08 -9.01
CA GLU A 6 9.42 9.70 -9.46
C GLU A 6 8.75 9.75 -10.85
N PRO A 7 9.39 9.21 -11.91
CA PRO A 7 8.84 9.31 -13.26
C PRO A 7 7.46 8.68 -13.31
N LEU A 8 6.50 9.43 -13.86
CA LEU A 8 5.13 8.94 -14.05
C LEU A 8 5.18 7.68 -14.92
N PRO A 9 4.46 6.60 -14.56
CA PRO A 9 4.38 5.42 -15.40
C PRO A 9 3.84 5.81 -16.77
N GLU A 10 4.49 5.33 -17.82
CA GLU A 10 4.02 5.53 -19.19
C GLU A 10 2.64 4.90 -19.34
N VAL A 11 1.66 5.70 -19.76
CA VAL A 11 0.30 5.23 -19.97
C VAL A 11 0.21 4.54 -21.33
N PRO A 12 -0.19 3.26 -21.37
CA PRO A 12 -0.42 2.53 -22.62
C PRO A 12 -1.38 3.25 -23.57
N ALA A 13 -1.04 3.27 -24.86
CA ALA A 13 -1.76 4.04 -25.89
C ALA A 13 -3.21 3.58 -26.11
N ASP A 14 -3.50 2.31 -25.85
CA ASP A 14 -4.82 1.68 -25.90
C ASP A 14 -5.77 2.25 -24.83
N ILE A 15 -5.29 2.47 -23.61
CA ILE A 15 -6.08 3.09 -22.53
C ILE A 15 -6.41 4.54 -22.89
N LEU A 16 -5.48 5.26 -23.52
CA LEU A 16 -5.71 6.63 -23.99
C LEU A 16 -6.72 6.68 -25.14
N ALA A 17 -6.63 5.75 -26.08
CA ALA A 17 -7.59 5.62 -27.16
C ALA A 17 -9.00 5.27 -26.63
N GLN A 18 -9.08 4.49 -25.55
CA GLN A 18 -10.35 4.13 -24.93
C GLN A 18 -10.95 5.28 -24.10
N ALA A 19 -10.12 6.05 -23.41
CA ALA A 19 -10.55 7.29 -22.74
C ALA A 19 -11.06 8.34 -23.73
N ALA A 20 -10.41 8.45 -24.91
CA ALA A 20 -10.85 9.34 -25.98
C ALA A 20 -12.18 8.91 -26.62
N LYS A 21 -12.50 7.61 -26.62
CA LYS A 21 -13.78 7.07 -27.13
C LYS A 21 -14.99 7.33 -26.21
N GLY A 22 -14.76 7.57 -24.92
CA GLY A 22 -15.82 7.87 -23.94
C GLY A 22 -16.19 9.36 -23.84
N ALA A 23 -15.38 10.24 -24.44
CA ALA A 23 -15.68 11.65 -24.58
C ALA A 23 -16.48 11.85 -25.88
N ASP A 24 -17.80 11.68 -25.79
CA ASP A 24 -18.70 12.07 -26.88
C ASP A 24 -18.60 13.58 -27.12
N SER A 25 -18.27 13.95 -28.36
CA SER A 25 -18.21 15.30 -28.93
C SER A 25 -16.96 16.13 -28.63
N GLY A 26 -16.35 16.61 -29.72
CA GLY A 26 -15.32 17.63 -29.69
C GLY A 26 -13.91 17.05 -29.61
N ASP A 27 -13.06 17.51 -30.52
CA ASP A 27 -11.62 17.25 -30.53
C ASP A 27 -11.04 17.49 -29.13
N ILE A 28 -10.71 16.41 -28.40
CA ILE A 28 -10.03 16.49 -27.11
C ILE A 28 -8.66 17.10 -27.39
N GLY A 29 -8.53 18.40 -27.13
CA GLY A 29 -7.28 19.11 -27.35
C GLY A 29 -6.15 18.46 -26.58
N ASP A 30 -4.91 18.61 -27.06
CA ASP A 30 -3.73 17.94 -26.50
C ASP A 30 -3.55 18.14 -24.98
N ARG A 31 -4.08 19.25 -24.44
CA ARG A 31 -4.10 19.55 -23.01
C ARG A 31 -4.96 18.58 -22.20
N GLU A 32 -6.13 18.23 -22.70
CA GLU A 32 -7.07 17.30 -22.03
C GLU A 32 -6.55 15.86 -22.14
N ARG A 33 -5.98 15.49 -23.30
CA ARG A 33 -5.27 14.21 -23.48
C ARG A 33 -4.10 14.07 -22.49
N SER A 34 -3.30 15.13 -22.31
CA SER A 34 -2.21 15.16 -21.32
C SER A 34 -2.73 15.10 -19.87
N ALA A 35 -3.86 15.75 -19.57
CA ALA A 35 -4.48 15.66 -18.26
C ALA A 35 -4.97 14.23 -17.96
N LEU A 36 -5.63 13.58 -18.92
CA LEU A 36 -6.07 12.19 -18.81
C LEU A 36 -4.89 11.23 -18.62
N GLN A 37 -3.80 11.40 -19.38
CA GLN A 37 -2.56 10.64 -19.19
C GLN A 37 -2.05 10.75 -17.75
N ARG A 38 -1.98 11.97 -17.19
CA ARG A 38 -1.53 12.16 -15.80
C ARG A 38 -2.45 11.48 -14.80
N VAL A 39 -3.77 11.59 -14.98
CA VAL A 39 -4.74 10.94 -14.08
C VAL A 39 -4.60 9.42 -14.13
N ILE A 40 -4.46 8.84 -15.32
CA ILE A 40 -4.27 7.39 -15.48
C ILE A 40 -2.95 6.94 -14.83
N ALA A 41 -1.86 7.66 -15.06
CA ALA A 41 -0.56 7.36 -14.47
C ALA A 41 -0.59 7.42 -12.93
N ILE A 42 -1.23 8.46 -12.37
CA ILE A 42 -1.45 8.59 -10.93
C ILE A 42 -2.28 7.41 -10.41
N ASN A 43 -3.37 7.06 -11.09
CA ASN A 43 -4.25 5.98 -10.66
C ASN A 43 -3.52 4.63 -10.66
N GLN A 44 -2.75 4.31 -11.71
CA GLN A 44 -1.92 3.10 -11.76
C GLN A 44 -0.89 3.04 -10.62
N ARG A 45 -0.27 4.19 -10.29
CA ARG A 45 0.66 4.28 -9.15
C ARG A 45 -0.06 4.05 -7.81
N LEU A 46 -1.26 4.58 -7.64
CA LEU A 46 -2.08 4.35 -6.44
C LEU A 46 -2.48 2.88 -6.30
N TYR A 47 -2.92 2.23 -7.39
CA TYR A 47 -3.23 0.81 -7.36
C TYR A 47 -2.03 -0.06 -6.97
N ARG A 48 -0.85 0.21 -7.54
CA ARG A 48 0.38 -0.51 -7.18
C ARG A 48 0.69 -0.35 -5.69
N ARG A 49 0.60 0.87 -5.16
CA ARG A 49 0.87 1.15 -3.74
C ARG A 49 -0.17 0.48 -2.83
N ALA A 50 -1.44 0.49 -3.21
CA ALA A 50 -2.47 -0.20 -2.44
C ALA A 50 -2.16 -1.69 -2.33
N TRP A 51 -1.80 -2.34 -3.44
CA TRP A 51 -1.40 -3.74 -3.46
C TRP A 51 -0.14 -4.03 -2.60
N GLU A 52 0.88 -3.17 -2.67
CA GLU A 52 2.07 -3.31 -1.83
C GLU A 52 1.76 -3.15 -0.34
N LEU A 53 0.84 -2.25 0.01
CA LEU A 53 0.41 -2.03 1.40
C LEU A 53 -0.41 -3.21 1.92
N GLU A 54 -1.32 -3.75 1.13
CA GLU A 54 -2.08 -4.96 1.49
C GLU A 54 -1.14 -6.12 1.81
N ARG A 55 -0.14 -6.37 0.96
CA ARG A 55 0.88 -7.40 1.21
C ARG A 55 1.69 -7.15 2.49
N LYS A 56 2.08 -5.90 2.75
CA LYS A 56 2.82 -5.56 3.99
C LYS A 56 1.95 -5.76 5.23
N VAL A 57 0.64 -5.51 5.15
CA VAL A 57 -0.28 -5.77 6.25
C VAL A 57 -0.36 -7.27 6.53
N GLU A 58 -0.51 -8.10 5.50
CA GLU A 58 -0.50 -9.57 5.64
C GLU A 58 0.79 -10.08 6.31
N GLU A 59 1.95 -9.56 5.89
CA GLU A 59 3.24 -9.88 6.51
C GLU A 59 3.30 -9.47 7.98
N LEU A 60 2.82 -8.26 8.31
CA LEU A 60 2.77 -7.77 9.69
C LEU A 60 1.82 -8.58 10.58
N GLU A 61 0.68 -9.02 10.06
CA GLU A 61 -0.25 -9.89 10.77
C GLU A 61 0.40 -11.24 11.10
N SER A 62 1.11 -11.83 10.14
CA SER A 62 1.87 -13.08 10.33
C SER A 62 2.95 -12.91 11.41
N HIS A 63 3.75 -11.84 11.32
CA HIS A 63 4.75 -11.53 12.35
C HIS A 63 4.12 -11.29 13.73
N GLY A 64 2.98 -10.59 13.78
CA GLY A 64 2.23 -10.34 15.01
C GLY A 64 1.73 -11.63 15.68
N GLN A 65 1.27 -12.60 14.89
CA GLN A 65 0.89 -13.92 15.39
C GLN A 65 2.09 -14.68 15.96
N SER A 66 3.22 -14.69 15.26
CA SER A 66 4.46 -15.32 15.74
C SER A 66 4.94 -14.69 17.05
N MET A 67 4.98 -13.36 17.13
CA MET A 67 5.37 -12.64 18.34
C MET A 67 4.42 -12.94 19.51
N ARG A 68 3.11 -13.03 19.26
CA ARG A 68 2.13 -13.42 20.28
C ARG A 68 2.44 -14.82 20.82
N GLN A 69 2.73 -15.79 19.96
CA GLN A 69 3.10 -17.15 20.39
C GLN A 69 4.38 -17.16 21.23
N GLN A 70 5.40 -16.39 20.83
CA GLN A 70 6.64 -16.25 21.59
C GLN A 70 6.40 -15.65 22.98
N ILE A 71 5.61 -14.58 23.09
CA ILE A 71 5.25 -13.94 24.37
C ILE A 71 4.50 -14.93 25.27
N VAL A 72 3.51 -15.64 24.73
CA VAL A 72 2.76 -16.66 25.49
C VAL A 72 3.70 -17.75 26.00
N GLY A 73 4.60 -18.25 25.14
CA GLY A 73 5.61 -19.23 25.53
C GLY A 73 6.52 -18.73 26.65
N LEU A 74 6.98 -17.48 26.56
CA LEU A 74 7.82 -16.87 27.58
C LEU A 74 7.09 -16.69 28.92
N VAL A 75 5.82 -16.27 28.89
CA VAL A 75 4.96 -16.17 30.08
C VAL A 75 4.72 -17.55 30.74
N GLN A 76 4.56 -18.60 29.93
CA GLN A 76 4.42 -19.96 30.47
C GLN A 76 5.71 -20.44 31.12
N LEU A 77 6.88 -20.16 30.51
CA LEU A 77 8.18 -20.50 31.06
C LEU A 77 8.46 -19.77 32.38
N THR A 78 8.20 -18.47 32.46
CA THR A 78 8.42 -17.70 33.70
C THR A 78 7.54 -18.19 34.84
N ARG A 79 6.27 -18.54 34.57
CA ARG A 79 5.39 -19.18 35.55
C ARG A 79 5.93 -20.52 36.05
N ARG A 80 6.45 -21.37 35.15
CA ARG A 80 7.09 -22.65 35.55
C ARG A 80 8.31 -22.44 36.44
N LEU A 81 9.02 -21.34 36.26
CA LEU A 81 10.17 -20.94 37.05
C LEU A 81 9.79 -20.23 38.37
N GLY A 82 8.49 -20.09 38.68
CA GLY A 82 8.00 -19.48 39.90
C GLY A 82 7.93 -17.95 39.89
N TYR A 83 8.15 -17.32 38.73
CA TYR A 83 8.03 -15.87 38.57
C TYR A 83 6.60 -15.48 38.18
N GLU A 84 6.04 -14.46 38.83
CA GLU A 84 4.78 -13.85 38.39
C GLU A 84 5.04 -12.82 37.28
N PRO A 85 4.35 -12.93 36.12
CA PRO A 85 4.40 -11.90 35.10
C PRO A 85 3.86 -10.58 35.66
N SER A 86 4.67 -9.52 35.66
CA SER A 86 4.22 -8.20 36.09
C SER A 86 3.60 -7.43 34.92
N THR A 87 2.44 -6.82 35.15
CA THR A 87 1.81 -5.87 34.21
C THR A 87 2.29 -4.43 34.41
N LYS A 88 3.21 -4.20 35.36
CA LYS A 88 3.76 -2.86 35.62
C LYS A 88 4.73 -2.47 34.50
N GLN A 89 4.65 -1.22 34.05
CA GLN A 89 5.64 -0.69 33.11
C GLN A 89 7.06 -0.80 33.71
N PRO A 90 8.07 -1.19 32.91
CA PRO A 90 9.47 -1.11 33.34
C PRO A 90 9.80 0.36 33.65
N ARG A 91 10.53 0.58 34.75
CA ARG A 91 11.01 1.92 35.14
C ARG A 91 12.05 2.46 34.18
#